data_AF-A0A9D2CTW1-F1
#
_entry.id   AF-A0A9D2CTW1-F1
#
_cell.length_a   1.000
_cell.length_b   1.000
_cell.length_c   1.000
_cell.angle_alpha   90.00
_cell.angle_beta   90.00
_cell.angle_gamma   90.00
#
_symmetry.space_group_name_H-M   'P 1'
#
loop_
_entity.id
_entity.type
_entity.pdbx_description
1 polymer ?
#
loop_
_entity_poly.entity_id
_entity_poly.type
_entity_poly.pdbx_seq_one_letter_code
_entity_poly.pdbx_strand_id
1 'polypeptide(L)'
;MVRVSLPTICVVPNIEKRYNSMRVLRAVGAAIAILAFAGVIAIMAVSFSDASDGMILPFIPIPMLCIMAGMLIFAFGNYKAMQYARVKAAVNTIKSRDKILLLDVFSMESNSIDLAQAMLDTGNLPGYELVGSVMLAKTELHVSEEEAVAEHNARLQSMPAMMGAMINAAPNLDNTSPLPGPTAPITPAKDEKDGKPRFCTQCGTALAETDKFCPSCGAPVSRRDGAPRS
;
A
#
# COMPACT_ATOMS: atom_id res chain seq x y z
N MET A 1 6.49 12.34 8.41
CA MET A 1 5.54 11.21 8.35
C MET A 1 4.48 11.41 9.42
N VAL A 2 3.24 11.74 9.04
CA VAL A 2 2.12 11.80 9.99
C VAL A 2 1.81 10.36 10.42
N ARG A 3 2.08 10.02 11.69
CA ARG A 3 1.62 8.77 12.30
C ARG A 3 0.09 8.82 12.29
N VAL A 4 -0.53 8.14 11.32
CA VAL A 4 -1.98 8.03 11.34
C VAL A 4 -2.32 7.03 12.40
N SER A 5 -3.03 7.47 13.44
CA SER A 5 -3.56 6.61 14.47
C SER A 5 -4.51 5.57 13.84
N LEU A 6 -3.97 4.36 13.59
CA LEU A 6 -4.74 3.17 13.28
C LEU A 6 -5.88 2.84 14.28
N PRO A 7 -5.84 3.16 15.60
CA PRO A 7 -6.83 2.68 16.55
C PRO A 7 -8.29 2.95 16.18
N THR A 8 -8.63 4.10 15.60
CA THR A 8 -10.05 4.44 15.37
C THR A 8 -10.68 3.63 14.23
N ILE A 9 -9.89 3.11 13.28
CA ILE A 9 -10.42 2.48 12.07
C ILE A 9 -10.66 0.98 12.28
N CYS A 10 -9.91 0.33 13.18
CA CYS A 10 -10.08 -1.09 13.48
C CYS A 10 -11.30 -1.41 14.35
N VAL A 11 -11.93 -0.39 14.96
CA VAL A 11 -13.16 -0.55 15.76
C VAL A 11 -14.42 -0.65 14.88
N VAL A 12 -14.29 -0.55 13.56
CA VAL A 12 -15.45 -0.58 12.67
C VAL A 12 -15.77 -2.02 12.24
N PRO A 13 -16.97 -2.53 12.52
CA PRO A 13 -17.39 -3.84 12.02
C PRO A 13 -17.52 -3.80 10.49
N ASN A 14 -17.19 -4.91 9.84
CA ASN A 14 -17.31 -5.10 8.40
C ASN A 14 -16.49 -4.07 7.58
N ILE A 15 -15.17 -4.17 7.70
CA ILE A 15 -14.20 -3.32 6.99
C ILE A 15 -14.45 -3.31 5.48
N GLU A 16 -14.85 -4.44 4.89
CA GLU A 16 -15.05 -4.56 3.45
C GLU A 16 -16.22 -3.69 2.94
N LYS A 17 -17.36 -3.73 3.64
CA LYS A 17 -18.51 -2.87 3.31
C LYS A 17 -18.14 -1.39 3.41
N ARG A 18 -17.38 -1.00 4.45
CA ARG A 18 -16.93 0.38 4.65
C ARG A 18 -15.92 0.82 3.61
N TYR A 19 -14.97 -0.04 3.25
CA TYR A 19 -14.03 0.21 2.16
C TYR A 19 -14.75 0.49 0.84
N ASN A 20 -15.73 -0.34 0.49
CA ASN A 20 -16.53 -0.16 -0.72
C ASN A 20 -17.35 1.14 -0.67
N SER A 21 -17.95 1.46 0.47
CA SER A 21 -18.65 2.74 0.67
C SER A 21 -17.72 3.95 0.47
N MET A 22 -16.48 3.89 0.96
CA MET A 22 -15.51 4.97 0.74
C MET A 22 -15.05 5.07 -0.72
N ARG A 23 -14.99 3.95 -1.47
CA ARG A 23 -14.73 3.99 -2.92
C ARG A 23 -15.85 4.72 -3.66
N VAL A 24 -17.11 4.46 -3.30
CA VAL A 24 -18.27 5.17 -3.86
C VAL A 24 -18.19 6.66 -3.53
N LEU A 25 -17.91 7.02 -2.27
CA LEU A 25 -17.79 8.42 -1.85
C LEU A 25 -16.69 9.17 -2.64
N ARG A 26 -15.55 8.53 -2.92
CA ARG A 26 -14.50 9.09 -3.78
C ARG A 26 -14.99 9.34 -5.20
N ALA A 27 -15.69 8.37 -5.80
CA ALA A 27 -16.22 8.51 -7.14
C ALA A 27 -17.25 9.65 -7.23
N VAL A 28 -18.12 9.78 -6.23
CA VAL A 28 -19.09 10.89 -6.14
C VAL A 28 -18.40 12.24 -6.00
N GLY A 29 -17.41 12.37 -5.10
CA GLY A 29 -16.64 13.60 -4.94
C GLY A 29 -15.92 14.03 -6.23
N ALA A 30 -15.31 13.08 -6.93
CA ALA A 30 -14.69 13.34 -8.23
C ALA A 30 -15.71 13.78 -9.29
N ALA A 31 -16.87 13.12 -9.37
CA ALA A 31 -17.92 13.46 -10.31
C ALA A 31 -18.45 14.89 -10.08
N ILE A 32 -18.68 15.28 -8.82
CA ILE A 32 -19.11 16.65 -8.47
C ILE A 32 -18.07 17.69 -8.93
N ALA A 33 -16.79 17.45 -8.65
CA ALA A 33 -15.73 18.36 -9.06
C ALA A 33 -15.63 18.50 -10.59
N ILE A 34 -15.73 17.38 -11.32
CA ILE A 34 -15.69 17.36 -12.79
C ILE A 34 -16.89 18.10 -13.39
N LEU A 35 -18.11 17.84 -12.89
CA LEU A 35 -19.32 18.49 -13.38
C LEU A 35 -19.31 19.99 -13.11
N ALA A 36 -18.87 20.42 -11.92
CA ALA A 36 -18.75 21.82 -11.59
C ALA A 36 -17.69 22.51 -12.48
N PHE A 37 -16.55 21.86 -12.73
CA PHE A 37 -15.52 22.37 -13.63
C PHE A 37 -15.99 22.48 -15.08
N ALA A 38 -16.69 21.46 -15.60
CA ALA A 38 -17.30 21.50 -16.93
C ALA A 38 -18.34 22.64 -17.04
N GLY A 39 -19.11 22.88 -15.98
CA GLY A 39 -20.03 24.02 -15.88
C GLY A 39 -19.31 25.37 -15.97
N VAL A 40 -18.17 25.55 -15.28
CA VAL A 40 -17.35 26.77 -15.40
C VAL A 40 -16.86 26.95 -16.84
N ILE A 41 -16.37 25.90 -17.49
CA ILE A 41 -15.90 25.98 -18.88
C ILE A 41 -17.04 26.39 -19.82
N ALA A 42 -18.24 25.81 -19.66
CA ALA A 42 -19.39 26.16 -20.47
C ALA A 42 -19.81 27.64 -20.29
N ILE A 43 -19.84 28.12 -19.04
CA ILE A 43 -20.13 29.53 -18.74
C ILE A 43 -19.08 30.44 -19.38
N MET A 44 -17.80 30.10 -19.24
CA MET A 44 -16.70 30.85 -19.86
C MET A 44 -16.84 30.88 -21.38
N ALA A 45 -17.12 29.74 -22.03
CA ALA A 45 -17.26 29.66 -23.49
C ALA A 45 -18.38 30.55 -24.03
N VAL A 46 -19.53 30.59 -23.35
CA VAL A 46 -20.63 31.50 -23.70
C VAL A 46 -20.23 32.96 -23.45
N SER A 47 -19.57 33.23 -22.32
CA SER A 47 -19.12 34.58 -21.95
C SER A 47 -18.11 35.18 -22.92
N PHE A 48 -17.26 34.35 -23.55
CA PHE A 48 -16.31 34.82 -24.58
C PHE A 48 -16.98 35.06 -25.95
N SER A 49 -18.17 34.50 -26.18
CA SER A 49 -18.87 34.65 -27.47
C SER A 49 -19.65 35.96 -27.59
N ASP A 50 -20.17 36.49 -26.47
CA ASP A 50 -20.82 37.80 -26.42
C ASP A 50 -19.85 38.85 -25.86
N ALA A 51 -19.16 39.55 -26.76
CA ALA A 51 -18.25 40.66 -26.43
C ALA A 51 -18.97 41.94 -25.98
N SER A 52 -20.24 41.87 -25.54
CA SER A 52 -21.01 43.03 -25.10
C SER A 52 -20.85 43.26 -23.59
N ASP A 53 -20.24 44.39 -23.26
CA ASP A 53 -19.87 44.88 -21.94
C ASP A 53 -20.90 44.63 -20.81
N GLY A 54 -20.43 44.02 -19.72
CA GLY A 54 -20.68 44.61 -18.40
C GLY A 54 -21.51 43.87 -17.35
N MET A 55 -21.67 42.53 -17.36
CA MET A 55 -22.36 41.88 -16.21
C MET A 55 -22.06 40.40 -15.89
N ILE A 56 -20.85 39.87 -16.14
CA ILE A 56 -20.57 38.42 -15.97
C ILE A 56 -20.01 38.05 -14.58
N LEU A 57 -19.63 39.03 -13.75
CA LEU A 57 -18.90 38.79 -12.49
C LEU A 57 -19.65 38.06 -11.33
N PRO A 58 -20.99 38.15 -11.15
CA PRO A 58 -21.62 37.63 -9.93
C PRO A 58 -21.83 36.10 -9.92
N PHE A 59 -21.66 35.39 -11.04
CA PHE A 59 -21.98 33.96 -11.15
C PHE A 59 -20.78 33.01 -10.99
N ILE A 60 -19.56 33.55 -10.89
CA ILE A 60 -18.32 32.77 -10.69
C ILE A 60 -18.18 32.10 -9.29
N PRO A 61 -18.69 32.65 -8.16
CA PRO A 61 -18.36 32.10 -6.85
C PRO A 61 -19.04 30.75 -6.56
N ILE A 62 -20.26 30.54 -7.07
CA ILE A 62 -21.04 29.31 -6.83
C ILE A 62 -20.31 28.07 -7.40
N PRO A 63 -19.94 28.01 -8.69
CA PRO A 63 -19.28 26.82 -9.22
C PRO A 63 -17.88 26.61 -8.62
N MET A 64 -17.15 27.67 -8.25
CA MET A 64 -15.90 27.55 -7.50
C MET A 64 -16.09 26.90 -6.13
N LEU A 65 -17.13 27.27 -5.38
CA LEU A 65 -17.47 26.62 -4.12
C LEU A 65 -17.81 25.14 -4.32
N CYS A 66 -18.53 24.79 -5.38
CA CYS A 66 -18.83 23.40 -5.73
C CYS A 66 -17.56 22.59 -6.05
N ILE A 67 -16.61 23.17 -6.79
CA ILE A 67 -15.31 22.52 -7.09
C ILE A 67 -14.54 22.26 -5.79
N MET A 68 -14.45 23.27 -4.91
CA MET A 68 -13.74 23.14 -3.63
C MET A 68 -14.37 22.09 -2.73
N ALA A 69 -15.70 22.06 -2.63
CA ALA A 69 -16.43 21.03 -1.89
C ALA A 69 -16.19 19.63 -2.47
N GLY A 70 -16.25 19.48 -3.80
CA GLY A 70 -15.97 18.22 -4.49
C GLY A 70 -14.55 17.72 -4.24
N MET A 71 -13.55 18.61 -4.31
CA MET A 71 -12.15 18.26 -4.02
C MET A 71 -11.94 17.86 -2.56
N LEU A 72 -12.57 18.52 -1.59
CA LEU A 72 -12.49 18.15 -0.18
C LEU A 72 -13.09 16.77 0.08
N ILE A 73 -14.28 16.48 -0.47
CA ILE A 73 -14.92 15.16 -0.38
C ILE A 73 -14.03 14.09 -1.02
N PHE A 74 -13.47 14.38 -2.19
CA PHE A 74 -12.55 13.48 -2.87
C PHE A 74 -11.31 13.20 -2.01
N ALA A 75 -10.61 14.24 -1.52
CA ALA A 75 -9.42 14.10 -0.69
C ALA A 75 -9.69 13.31 0.60
N PHE A 76 -10.80 13.62 1.28
CA PHE A 76 -11.21 12.89 2.48
C PHE A 76 -11.52 11.42 2.19
N GLY A 77 -12.25 11.15 1.09
CA GLY A 77 -12.53 9.80 0.62
C GLY A 77 -11.25 9.03 0.29
N ASN A 78 -10.28 9.66 -0.37
CA ASN A 78 -8.97 9.06 -0.68
C ASN A 78 -8.22 8.69 0.59
N TYR A 79 -8.14 9.64 1.52
CA TYR A 79 -7.47 9.44 2.81
C TYR A 79 -8.07 8.25 3.57
N LYS A 80 -9.41 8.21 3.74
CA LYS A 80 -10.08 7.10 4.41
C LYS A 80 -9.98 5.79 3.65
N ALA A 81 -10.09 5.79 2.32
CA ALA A 81 -9.93 4.57 1.53
C ALA A 81 -8.53 3.97 1.64
N MET A 82 -7.48 4.79 1.69
CA MET A 82 -6.11 4.31 1.93
C MET A 82 -5.97 3.67 3.32
N GLN A 83 -6.60 4.25 4.33
CA GLN A 83 -6.63 3.67 5.68
C GLN A 83 -7.30 2.30 5.70
N TYR A 84 -8.52 2.20 5.16
CA TYR A 84 -9.22 0.93 5.07
C TYR A 84 -8.47 -0.10 4.21
N ALA A 85 -7.76 0.33 3.16
CA ALA A 85 -6.91 -0.56 2.35
C ALA A 85 -5.77 -1.16 3.17
N ARG A 86 -5.11 -0.37 4.04
CA ARG A 86 -4.06 -0.86 4.94
C ARG A 86 -4.60 -1.90 5.92
N VAL A 87 -5.73 -1.61 6.56
CA VAL A 87 -6.36 -2.55 7.50
C VAL A 87 -6.82 -3.82 6.77
N LYS A 88 -7.41 -3.69 5.56
CA LYS A 88 -7.79 -4.84 4.73
C LYS A 88 -6.57 -5.69 4.37
N ALA A 89 -5.46 -5.08 4.00
CA ALA A 89 -4.21 -5.79 3.71
C ALA A 89 -3.71 -6.54 4.95
N ALA A 90 -3.69 -5.89 6.12
CA ALA A 90 -3.31 -6.54 7.39
C ALA A 90 -4.20 -7.75 7.72
N VAL A 91 -5.53 -7.59 7.63
CA VAL A 91 -6.49 -8.69 7.85
C VAL A 91 -6.27 -9.84 6.86
N ASN A 92 -6.03 -9.54 5.58
CA ASN A 92 -5.75 -10.58 4.59
C ASN A 92 -4.43 -11.32 4.87
N THR A 93 -3.41 -10.61 5.34
CA THR A 93 -2.13 -11.21 5.75
C THR A 93 -2.29 -12.10 6.99
N ILE A 94 -3.14 -11.72 7.95
CA ILE A 94 -3.45 -12.56 9.11
C ILE A 94 -4.20 -13.82 8.64
N LYS A 95 -5.23 -13.66 7.80
CA LYS A 95 -6.06 -14.76 7.30
C LYS A 95 -5.30 -15.78 6.46
N SER A 96 -4.20 -15.37 5.82
CA SER A 96 -3.38 -16.28 5.01
C SER A 96 -2.41 -17.13 5.83
N ARG A 97 -2.29 -16.89 7.14
CA ARG A 97 -1.44 -17.67 8.05
C ARG A 97 -2.27 -18.30 9.17
N ASP A 98 -1.81 -19.45 9.67
CA ASP A 98 -2.45 -20.13 10.80
C ASP A 98 -2.10 -19.47 12.13
N LYS A 99 -0.88 -18.94 12.23
CA LYS A 99 -0.41 -18.08 13.31
C LYS A 99 0.47 -16.96 12.78
N ILE A 100 0.43 -15.79 13.43
CA ILE A 100 1.23 -14.63 13.05
C ILE A 100 1.56 -13.76 14.26
N LEU A 101 2.80 -13.32 14.38
CA LEU A 101 3.22 -12.39 15.41
C LEU A 101 2.64 -10.99 15.13
N LEU A 102 2.17 -10.31 16.18
CA LEU A 102 1.67 -8.94 16.08
C LEU A 102 2.70 -8.00 15.45
N LEU A 103 3.98 -8.23 15.76
CA LEU A 103 5.11 -7.47 15.26
C LEU A 103 5.24 -7.50 13.74
N ASP A 104 4.89 -8.62 13.08
CA ASP A 104 4.99 -8.76 11.63
C ASP A 104 3.84 -8.03 10.90
N VAL A 105 2.70 -7.83 11.56
CA VAL A 105 1.50 -7.20 10.96
C VAL A 105 1.44 -5.72 11.27
N PHE A 106 1.54 -5.37 12.55
CA PHE A 106 1.34 -4.01 13.06
C PHE A 106 2.65 -3.25 13.22
N SER A 107 3.79 -3.88 12.90
CA SER A 107 5.11 -3.32 13.15
C SER A 107 5.31 -2.98 14.63
N MET A 108 6.30 -2.15 14.98
CA MET A 108 6.54 -1.72 16.37
C MET A 108 5.54 -0.64 16.85
N GLU A 109 4.26 -0.75 16.50
CA GLU A 109 3.23 0.09 17.10
C GLU A 109 3.02 -0.31 18.56
N SER A 110 3.08 0.68 19.45
CA SER A 110 2.92 0.51 20.89
C SER A 110 1.55 -0.06 21.29
N ASN A 111 0.54 0.07 20.41
CA ASN A 111 -0.84 -0.30 20.69
C ASN A 111 -1.30 -1.51 19.83
N SER A 112 -0.36 -2.36 19.40
CA SER A 112 -0.67 -3.52 18.55
C SER A 112 -1.60 -4.53 19.21
N ILE A 113 -1.53 -4.66 20.54
CA ILE A 113 -2.42 -5.52 21.35
C ILE A 113 -3.86 -5.01 21.28
N ASP A 114 -4.09 -3.74 21.64
CA ASP A 114 -5.42 -3.13 21.60
C ASP A 114 -6.04 -3.18 20.20
N LEU A 115 -5.18 -3.02 19.18
CA LEU A 115 -5.59 -3.06 17.79
C LEU A 115 -6.03 -4.47 17.36
N ALA A 116 -5.27 -5.48 17.77
CA ALA A 116 -5.60 -6.88 17.53
C ALA A 116 -6.88 -7.28 18.26
N GLN A 117 -7.03 -6.86 19.51
CA GLN A 117 -8.24 -7.10 20.29
C GLN A 117 -9.45 -6.43 19.62
N ALA A 118 -9.33 -5.17 19.20
CA ALA A 118 -10.40 -4.49 18.47
C ALA A 118 -10.78 -5.22 17.16
N MET A 119 -9.81 -5.80 16.44
CA MET A 119 -10.09 -6.61 15.24
C MET A 119 -10.85 -7.92 15.55
N LEU A 120 -10.56 -8.55 16.69
CA LEU A 120 -11.28 -9.72 17.18
C LEU A 120 -12.71 -9.35 17.59
N ASP A 121 -12.85 -8.32 18.43
CA ASP A 121 -14.13 -7.85 18.98
C ASP A 121 -15.10 -7.38 17.88
N THR A 122 -14.58 -6.80 16.80
CA THR A 122 -15.37 -6.35 15.66
C THR A 122 -15.75 -7.46 14.69
N GLY A 123 -15.30 -8.69 14.93
CA GLY A 123 -15.56 -9.85 14.07
C GLY A 123 -14.82 -9.80 12.74
N ASN A 124 -13.77 -8.99 12.61
CA ASN A 124 -12.99 -8.90 11.38
C ASN A 124 -12.06 -10.12 11.20
N LEU A 125 -11.73 -10.81 12.31
CA LEU A 125 -10.90 -12.01 12.38
C LEU A 125 -11.66 -13.19 13.04
N PRO A 126 -12.68 -13.76 12.37
CA PRO A 126 -13.42 -14.89 12.93
C PRO A 126 -12.53 -16.14 13.02
N GLY A 127 -12.61 -16.86 14.14
CA GLY A 127 -11.84 -18.09 14.37
C GLY A 127 -10.36 -17.84 14.68
N TYR A 128 -10.01 -16.63 15.12
CA TYR A 128 -8.70 -16.31 15.65
C TYR A 128 -8.82 -15.93 17.13
N GLU A 129 -7.74 -16.10 17.86
CA GLU A 129 -7.58 -15.64 19.24
C GLU A 129 -6.20 -15.00 19.44
N LEU A 130 -6.11 -14.14 20.45
CA LEU A 130 -4.88 -13.49 20.84
C LEU A 130 -4.18 -14.34 21.91
N VAL A 131 -2.99 -14.85 21.61
CA VAL A 131 -2.21 -15.73 22.49
C VAL A 131 -1.02 -14.97 23.06
N GLY A 132 -0.91 -14.95 24.39
CA GLY A 132 0.23 -14.36 25.11
C GLY A 132 0.47 -12.87 24.84
N SER A 133 -0.54 -12.14 24.35
CA SER A 133 -0.43 -10.72 23.93
C SER A 133 0.62 -10.42 22.84
N VAL A 134 1.10 -11.44 22.12
CA VAL A 134 2.18 -11.29 21.12
C VAL A 134 1.85 -11.91 19.77
N MET A 135 0.86 -12.79 19.72
CA MET A 135 0.55 -13.60 18.54
C MET A 135 -0.96 -13.72 18.32
N LEU A 136 -1.38 -13.67 17.06
CA LEU A 136 -2.72 -14.08 16.64
C LEU A 136 -2.62 -15.49 16.06
N ALA A 137 -3.40 -16.42 16.60
CA ALA A 137 -3.47 -17.80 16.13
C ALA A 137 -4.92 -18.19 15.82
N LYS A 138 -5.13 -19.10 14.88
CA LYS A 138 -6.46 -19.70 14.66
C LYS A 138 -6.87 -20.47 15.90
N THR A 139 -8.13 -20.34 16.33
CA THR A 139 -8.66 -21.00 17.54
C THR A 139 -8.57 -22.53 17.48
N GLU A 140 -8.54 -23.11 16.28
CA GLU A 140 -8.37 -24.57 16.08
C GLU A 140 -6.92 -25.03 16.30
N LEU A 141 -5.96 -24.11 16.27
CA LEU A 141 -4.55 -24.38 16.51
C LEU A 141 -4.23 -24.09 17.98
N HIS A 142 -4.16 -25.12 18.81
CA HIS A 142 -3.73 -24.99 20.20
C HIS A 142 -2.25 -24.56 20.26
N VAL A 143 -2.01 -23.26 20.44
CA VAL A 143 -0.69 -22.67 20.70
C VAL A 143 -0.63 -22.26 22.16
N SER A 144 0.36 -22.74 22.91
CA SER A 144 0.54 -22.32 24.30
C SER A 144 1.10 -20.90 24.38
N GLU A 145 0.81 -20.18 25.46
CA GLU A 145 1.38 -18.85 25.69
C GLU A 145 2.91 -18.87 25.72
N GLU A 146 3.49 -19.93 26.29
CA GLU A 146 4.93 -20.15 26.38
C GLU A 146 5.56 -20.29 24.98
N GLU A 147 4.93 -21.05 24.08
CA GLU A 147 5.37 -21.17 22.69
C GLU A 147 5.32 -19.82 21.97
N ALA A 148 4.21 -19.08 22.13
CA ALA A 148 4.02 -17.78 21.48
C ALA A 148 5.07 -16.76 21.93
N VAL A 149 5.38 -16.71 23.23
CA VAL A 149 6.41 -15.82 23.79
C VAL A 149 7.82 -16.26 23.36
N ALA A 150 8.09 -17.56 23.30
CA ALA A 150 9.37 -18.07 22.83
C ALA A 150 9.63 -17.68 21.35
N GLU A 151 8.62 -17.83 20.49
CA GLU A 151 8.70 -17.44 19.08
C GLU A 151 8.88 -15.92 18.91
N HIS A 152 8.16 -15.12 19.71
CA HIS A 152 8.31 -13.67 19.74
C HIS A 152 9.74 -13.24 20.15
N ASN A 153 10.27 -13.84 21.22
CA ASN A 153 11.62 -13.56 21.70
C ASN A 153 12.69 -13.97 20.69
N ALA A 154 12.54 -15.14 20.05
CA ALA A 154 13.44 -15.57 18.98
C ALA A 154 13.43 -14.58 17.81
N ARG A 155 12.25 -14.05 17.45
CA ARG A 155 12.13 -13.02 16.41
C ARG A 155 12.83 -11.73 16.80
N LEU A 156 12.65 -11.25 18.03
CA LEU A 156 13.35 -10.06 18.54
C LEU A 156 14.87 -10.24 18.55
N GLN A 157 15.37 -11.40 18.95
CA GLN A 157 16.81 -11.71 18.93
C GLN A 157 17.39 -11.73 17.51
N SER A 158 16.59 -12.08 16.51
CA SER A 158 17.00 -12.03 15.10
C SER A 158 17.05 -10.60 14.51
N MET A 159 16.38 -9.62 15.14
CA MET A 159 16.29 -8.26 14.59
C MET A 159 17.63 -7.50 14.53
N PRO A 160 18.52 -7.53 15.55
CA PRO A 160 19.83 -6.89 15.45
C PRO A 160 20.68 -7.40 14.29
N ALA A 161 20.62 -8.70 14.01
CA ALA A 161 21.32 -9.31 12.88
C ALA A 161 20.73 -8.83 11.54
N MET A 162 19.40 -8.73 11.43
CA MET A 162 18.72 -8.20 10.26
C MET A 162 19.00 -6.70 10.05
N MET A 163 18.99 -5.90 11.11
CA MET A 163 19.30 -4.46 11.07
C MET A 163 20.78 -4.22 10.74
N GLY A 164 21.68 -5.04 11.33
CA GLY A 164 23.11 -5.01 11.02
C GLY A 164 23.40 -5.41 9.56
N ALA A 165 22.71 -6.41 9.03
CA ALA A 165 22.80 -6.78 7.62
C ALA A 165 22.30 -5.65 6.70
N MET A 166 21.24 -4.93 7.08
CA MET A 166 20.78 -3.76 6.33
C MET A 166 21.77 -2.59 6.36
N ILE A 167 22.41 -2.33 7.50
CA ILE A 167 23.45 -1.28 7.62
C ILE A 167 24.69 -1.64 6.80
N ASN A 168 25.11 -2.91 6.85
CA ASN A 168 26.30 -3.38 6.13
C ASN A 168 26.06 -3.60 4.63
N ALA A 169 24.80 -3.73 4.20
CA ALA A 169 24.42 -3.81 2.80
C ALA A 169 24.14 -2.44 2.16
N ALA A 170 24.37 -1.33 2.87
CA ALA A 170 24.39 -0.02 2.25
C ALA A 170 25.48 -0.02 1.16
N PRO A 171 25.14 0.20 -0.13
CA PRO A 171 26.16 0.36 -1.14
C PRO A 171 27.02 1.54 -0.72
N ASN A 172 28.33 1.33 -0.73
CA ASN A 172 29.33 2.37 -0.53
C ASN A 172 29.05 3.45 -1.60
N LEU A 173 28.32 4.50 -1.23
CA LEU A 173 28.16 5.69 -2.05
C LEU A 173 29.51 6.41 -1.97
N ASP A 174 30.41 6.05 -2.87
CA ASP A 174 31.64 6.80 -3.08
C ASP A 174 31.24 8.12 -3.76
N ASN A 175 31.49 9.23 -3.07
CA ASN A 175 30.93 10.55 -3.34
C ASN A 175 31.62 11.28 -4.50
N THR A 176 31.92 10.60 -5.60
CA THR A 176 32.69 11.17 -6.73
C THR A 176 31.95 11.12 -8.06
N SER A 177 30.63 11.37 -8.06
CA SER A 177 29.88 11.67 -9.28
C SER A 177 29.19 13.03 -9.18
N PRO A 178 29.52 14.01 -10.04
CA PRO A 178 28.83 15.30 -10.07
C PRO A 178 27.35 15.10 -10.43
N LEU A 179 26.46 15.81 -9.73
CA LEU A 179 25.04 15.85 -10.05
C LEU A 179 24.83 16.26 -11.52
N PRO A 180 24.04 15.51 -12.32
CA PRO A 180 23.61 16.01 -13.61
C PRO A 180 22.52 17.05 -13.39
N GLY A 181 22.84 18.30 -13.74
CA GLY A 181 21.85 19.36 -13.88
C GLY A 181 20.88 19.10 -15.04
N PRO A 182 19.75 19.83 -15.11
CA PRO A 182 18.68 19.54 -16.03
C PRO A 182 18.90 20.28 -17.37
N THR A 183 19.55 19.65 -18.34
CA THR A 183 19.44 20.03 -19.76
C THR A 183 19.74 18.84 -20.68
N ALA A 184 18.83 18.62 -21.63
CA ALA A 184 18.85 17.67 -22.76
C ALA A 184 20.21 17.63 -23.54
N PRO A 185 20.48 16.67 -24.47
CA PRO A 185 19.57 15.82 -25.26
C PRO A 185 19.96 14.33 -25.42
N ILE A 186 18.98 13.56 -25.86
CA ILE A 186 19.03 12.12 -26.14
C ILE A 186 19.75 11.89 -27.48
N THR A 187 20.85 11.13 -27.47
CA THR A 187 21.33 10.39 -28.65
C THR A 187 21.95 9.06 -28.20
N PRO A 188 21.79 7.96 -28.95
CA PRO A 188 21.85 6.60 -28.42
C PRO A 188 23.26 6.00 -28.52
N ALA A 189 23.68 5.31 -27.46
CA ALA A 189 24.89 4.48 -27.45
C ALA A 189 24.53 3.03 -27.08
N LYS A 190 24.57 2.21 -28.12
CA LYS A 190 24.84 0.76 -28.24
C LYS A 190 24.94 -0.12 -26.98
N ASP A 191 24.09 -1.16 -27.00
CA ASP A 191 24.33 -2.57 -26.67
C ASP A 191 25.04 -2.92 -25.36
N GLU A 192 24.26 -3.17 -24.30
CA GLU A 192 24.61 -4.17 -23.28
C GLU A 192 23.36 -4.96 -22.90
N LYS A 193 23.50 -6.30 -22.90
CA LYS A 193 22.44 -7.29 -23.05
C LYS A 193 21.36 -7.26 -21.97
N ASP A 194 20.12 -7.39 -22.41
CA ASP A 194 18.93 -7.71 -21.64
C ASP A 194 19.15 -8.86 -20.65
N GLY A 195 19.15 -8.54 -19.36
CA GLY A 195 19.02 -9.51 -18.28
C GLY A 195 17.81 -9.16 -17.42
N LYS A 196 16.60 -9.48 -17.88
CA LYS A 196 15.39 -9.20 -17.10
C LYS A 196 15.36 -10.14 -15.88
N PRO A 197 15.31 -9.63 -14.64
CA PRO A 197 15.35 -10.50 -13.47
C PRO A 197 14.12 -11.42 -13.48
N ARG A 198 14.37 -12.74 -13.44
CA ARG A 198 13.32 -13.74 -13.29
C ARG A 198 13.06 -13.94 -11.81
N PHE A 199 11.79 -14.11 -11.45
CA PHE A 199 11.40 -14.38 -10.06
C PHE A 199 10.85 -15.79 -9.95
N CYS A 200 11.16 -16.48 -8.86
CA CYS A 200 10.59 -17.78 -8.57
C CYS A 200 9.07 -17.66 -8.40
N THR A 201 8.31 -18.47 -9.12
CA THR A 201 6.84 -18.48 -9.04
C THR A 201 6.30 -19.10 -7.75
N GLN A 202 7.15 -19.80 -6.98
CA GLN A 202 6.77 -20.45 -5.73
C GLN A 202 7.06 -19.58 -4.50
N CYS A 203 8.21 -18.90 -4.46
CA CYS A 203 8.63 -18.13 -3.27
C CYS A 203 8.98 -16.66 -3.55
N GLY A 204 8.98 -16.22 -4.81
CA GLY A 204 9.25 -14.82 -5.18
C GLY A 204 10.71 -14.39 -5.15
N THR A 205 11.65 -15.29 -4.85
CA THR A 205 13.10 -14.99 -4.86
C THR A 205 13.58 -14.65 -6.26
N ALA A 206 14.44 -13.63 -6.39
CA ALA A 206 15.10 -13.29 -7.65
C ALA A 206 16.06 -14.42 -8.07
N LEU A 207 15.99 -14.83 -9.33
CA LEU A 207 16.76 -15.91 -9.93
C LEU A 207 17.74 -15.33 -10.96
N ALA A 208 18.96 -15.85 -10.99
CA ALA A 208 19.90 -15.55 -12.05
C ALA A 208 19.50 -16.27 -13.35
N GLU A 209 19.92 -15.76 -14.51
CA GLU A 209 19.55 -16.33 -15.82
C GLU A 209 20.02 -17.78 -16.02
N THR A 210 21.02 -18.21 -15.26
CA THR A 210 21.63 -19.54 -15.33
C THR A 210 21.05 -20.53 -14.31
N ASP A 211 20.20 -20.08 -13.38
CA ASP A 211 19.67 -20.93 -12.32
C ASP A 211 18.61 -21.91 -12.84
N LYS A 212 18.92 -23.21 -12.75
CA LYS A 212 17.98 -24.30 -13.09
C LYS A 212 17.01 -24.62 -11.94
N PHE A 213 17.39 -24.26 -10.71
CA PHE A 213 16.63 -24.48 -9.48
C PHE A 213 16.68 -23.23 -8.62
N CYS A 214 15.62 -22.96 -7.86
CA CYS A 214 15.61 -21.84 -6.94
C CYS A 214 16.52 -22.14 -5.74
N PRO A 215 17.51 -21.28 -5.42
CA PRO A 215 18.41 -21.50 -4.28
C PRO A 215 17.70 -21.39 -2.93
N SER A 216 16.52 -20.76 -2.89
CA SER A 216 15.79 -20.53 -1.63
C SER A 216 14.74 -21.61 -1.31
N CYS A 217 14.13 -22.24 -2.31
CA CYS A 217 13.06 -23.24 -2.09
C CYS A 217 13.29 -24.58 -2.80
N GLY A 218 14.35 -24.72 -3.60
CA GLY A 218 14.66 -25.95 -4.34
C GLY A 218 13.74 -26.24 -5.53
N ALA A 219 12.72 -25.40 -5.79
CA ALA A 219 11.79 -25.63 -6.89
C ALA A 219 12.49 -25.49 -8.27
N PRO A 220 12.16 -26.35 -9.24
CA PRO A 220 12.73 -26.28 -10.59
C PRO A 220 12.22 -25.03 -11.32
N VAL A 221 13.13 -24.30 -11.95
CA VAL A 221 12.80 -23.12 -12.76
C VAL A 221 12.46 -23.59 -14.17
N SER A 222 11.17 -23.78 -14.46
CA SER A 222 10.73 -24.25 -15.78
C SER A 222 11.07 -23.21 -16.87
N ARG A 223 11.98 -23.55 -17.79
CA ARG A 223 12.24 -22.75 -19.00
C ARG A 223 11.05 -22.87 -19.96
N ARG A 224 10.13 -21.91 -19.87
CA ARG A 224 9.33 -21.39 -20.99
C ARG A 224 9.41 -19.87 -20.78
N ASP A 225 10.06 -19.05 -21.59
CA ASP A 225 10.07 -18.97 -23.05
C ASP A 225 11.43 -18.47 -23.58
N GLY A 226 11.74 -18.78 -24.83
CA GLY A 226 12.88 -18.22 -25.57
C GLY A 226 13.87 -19.23 -26.16
N ALA A 227 13.40 -20.32 -26.79
CA ALA A 227 14.23 -21.08 -27.72
C ALA A 227 14.00 -20.54 -29.14
N PRO A 228 15.04 -20.18 -29.92
CA PRO A 228 14.86 -20.03 -31.36
C PRO A 228 14.62 -21.43 -31.93
N ARG A 229 13.50 -21.61 -32.65
CA ARG A 229 13.28 -22.81 -33.47
C ARG A 229 14.19 -22.70 -34.69
N SER A 230 14.98 -23.75 -34.91
CA SER A 230 15.74 -24.02 -36.14
C SER A 230 14.84 -24.10 -37.36
#